data_AF-A0A1I7DC24-F1
#
_entry.id   AF-A0A1I7DC24-F1
#
_cell.length_a   1.000
_cell.length_b   1.000
_cell.length_c   1.000
_cell.angle_alpha   90.00
_cell.angle_beta   90.00
_cell.angle_gamma   90.00
#
_symmetry.space_group_name_H-M   'P 1'
#
loop_
_entity.id
_entity.type
_entity.pdbx_description
1 polymer ?
#
loop_
_entity_poly.entity_id
_entity_poly.type
_entity_poly.pdbx_seq_one_letter_code
_entity_poly.pdbx_strand_id
1 'polypeptide(L)'
;MTTLFSRADVRTDAPGRYAKQLVSHLGRKVPFTEDTDGAWTTVVGDARGRIVVGDDVLTLRVEAPDVETLNRIEHALGSHLERFGARSGLTVTWRRDHS
;
A
#
# COMPACT_ATOMS: atom_id res chain seq x y z
N MET A 1 23.36 -0.72 4.79
CA MET A 1 22.16 0.13 4.76
C MET A 1 21.02 -0.75 5.21
N THR A 2 20.38 -0.43 6.33
CA THR A 2 19.26 -1.21 6.87
C THR A 2 18.00 -0.77 6.13
N THR A 3 17.29 -1.68 5.49
CA THR A 3 16.02 -1.39 4.84
C THR A 3 14.90 -1.76 5.79
N LEU A 4 13.94 -0.85 5.96
CA LEU A 4 12.75 -1.08 6.75
C LEU A 4 11.63 -1.58 5.87
N PHE A 5 10.87 -2.52 6.42
CA PHE A 5 9.74 -3.14 5.75
C PHE A 5 8.48 -2.90 6.57
N SER A 6 7.36 -2.71 5.87
CA SER A 6 6.05 -2.68 6.50
C SER A 6 5.03 -3.35 5.63
N ARG A 7 4.09 -4.05 6.26
CA ARG A 7 3.02 -4.77 5.58
C ARG A 7 1.70 -4.56 6.30
N ALA A 8 0.64 -4.35 5.54
CA ALA A 8 -0.73 -4.42 6.05
C ALA A 8 -1.55 -5.40 5.20
N ASP A 9 -2.30 -6.27 5.87
CA ASP A 9 -3.21 -7.22 5.23
C ASP A 9 -4.65 -6.82 5.57
N VAL A 10 -5.36 -6.30 4.57
CA VAL A 10 -6.65 -5.65 4.77
C VAL A 10 -7.74 -6.54 4.19
N ARG A 11 -8.52 -7.19 5.05
CA ARG A 11 -9.62 -8.08 4.64
C ARG A 11 -10.76 -7.28 4.02
N THR A 12 -11.24 -7.72 2.86
CA THR A 12 -12.32 -7.06 2.13
C THR A 12 -12.86 -7.96 1.03
N ASP A 13 -14.15 -7.84 0.75
CA ASP A 13 -14.82 -8.55 -0.36
C ASP A 13 -14.55 -7.89 -1.73
N ALA A 14 -13.81 -6.77 -1.77
CA ALA A 14 -13.57 -6.01 -3.00
C ALA A 14 -12.10 -5.53 -3.15
N PRO A 15 -11.09 -6.41 -3.02
CA PRO A 15 -9.69 -5.99 -2.98
C PRO A 15 -9.23 -5.33 -4.28
N GLY A 16 -9.63 -5.86 -5.44
CA GLY A 16 -9.30 -5.27 -6.74
C GLY A 16 -9.93 -3.89 -6.97
N ARG A 17 -11.11 -3.62 -6.39
CA ARG A 17 -11.74 -2.29 -6.46
C ARG A 17 -10.93 -1.26 -5.69
N TYR A 18 -10.58 -1.57 -4.43
CA TYR A 18 -9.82 -0.66 -3.59
C TYR A 18 -8.41 -0.41 -4.10
N ALA A 19 -7.77 -1.44 -4.64
CA ALA A 19 -6.46 -1.29 -5.28
C ALA A 19 -6.50 -0.32 -6.47
N LYS A 20 -7.48 -0.47 -7.38
CA LYS A 20 -7.68 0.48 -8.48
C LYS A 20 -7.94 1.91 -8.00
N GLN A 21 -8.69 2.08 -6.90
CA GLN A 21 -8.91 3.41 -6.31
C GLN A 21 -7.62 4.03 -5.77
N LEU A 22 -6.80 3.26 -5.06
CA LEU A 22 -5.49 3.71 -4.59
C LEU A 22 -4.59 4.12 -5.75
N VAL A 23 -4.42 3.24 -6.74
CA VAL A 23 -3.59 3.48 -7.93
C VAL A 23 -4.09 4.70 -8.70
N SER A 24 -5.39 4.84 -8.92
CA SER A 24 -5.95 5.99 -9.65
C SER A 24 -5.81 7.31 -8.89
N HIS A 25 -5.88 7.28 -7.57
CA HIS A 25 -5.79 8.48 -6.75
C HIS A 25 -4.35 8.93 -6.53
N LEU A 26 -3.50 8.02 -6.04
CA LEU A 26 -2.09 8.27 -5.76
C LEU A 26 -1.28 8.40 -7.05
N GLY A 27 -1.71 7.72 -8.13
CA GLY A 27 -1.24 7.83 -9.51
C GLY A 27 -1.16 9.26 -10.05
N ARG A 28 -1.97 10.18 -9.52
CA ARG A 28 -1.96 11.60 -9.88
C ARG A 28 -0.71 12.33 -9.40
N LYS A 29 -0.09 11.82 -8.33
CA LYS A 29 1.11 12.41 -7.71
C LYS A 29 2.36 11.56 -7.94
N VAL A 30 2.23 10.24 -7.95
CA VAL A 30 3.35 9.30 -8.10
C VAL A 30 2.96 8.21 -9.10
N PRO A 31 3.85 7.83 -10.04
CA PRO A 31 3.52 6.83 -11.03
C PRO A 31 3.45 5.43 -10.42
N PHE A 32 2.43 4.67 -10.81
CA PHE A 32 2.33 3.24 -10.53
C PHE A 32 2.57 2.44 -11.81
N THR A 33 3.23 1.30 -11.65
CA THR A 33 3.42 0.30 -12.70
C THR A 33 2.71 -0.98 -12.28
N GLU A 34 1.99 -1.61 -13.22
CA GLU A 34 1.41 -2.94 -13.01
C GLU A 34 2.49 -4.00 -13.24
N ASP A 35 2.71 -4.84 -12.24
CA ASP A 35 3.61 -5.97 -12.27
C ASP A 35 2.94 -7.16 -13.00
N THR A 36 3.74 -8.11 -13.49
CA THR A 36 3.23 -9.30 -14.21
C THR A 36 2.29 -10.17 -13.37
N ASP A 37 2.37 -10.11 -12.03
CA ASP A 37 1.48 -10.83 -11.12
C ASP A 37 0.17 -10.08 -10.80
N GLY A 38 -0.10 -8.94 -11.47
CA GLY A 38 -1.29 -8.13 -11.24
C GLY A 38 -1.21 -7.25 -9.98
N ALA A 39 -0.05 -7.19 -9.33
CA ALA A 39 0.25 -6.21 -8.31
C ALA A 39 0.57 -4.84 -8.93
N TRP A 40 0.47 -3.77 -8.15
CA TRP A 40 0.97 -2.46 -8.56
C TRP A 40 2.11 -2.00 -7.68
N THR A 41 3.18 -1.51 -8.30
CA THR A 41 4.36 -0.96 -7.64
C THR A 41 4.48 0.54 -7.92
N THR A 42 4.82 1.32 -6.90
CA THR A 42 5.24 2.73 -7.02
C THR A 42 6.62 2.89 -6.38
N VAL A 43 7.43 3.79 -6.92
CA VAL A 43 8.72 4.18 -6.36
C VAL A 43 8.71 5.68 -6.09
N VAL A 44 9.13 6.08 -4.89
CA VAL A 44 9.16 7.48 -4.43
C VAL A 44 10.51 7.74 -3.77
N GLY A 45 11.45 8.31 -4.53
CA GLY A 45 12.85 8.38 -4.10
C GLY A 45 13.40 6.96 -3.91
N ASP A 46 14.00 6.70 -2.76
CA ASP A 46 14.56 5.39 -2.36
C ASP A 46 13.54 4.46 -1.68
N ALA A 47 12.25 4.83 -1.65
CA ALA A 47 11.19 4.01 -1.09
C ALA A 47 10.32 3.35 -2.17
N ARG A 48 9.81 2.16 -1.86
CA ARG A 48 8.94 1.36 -2.72
C ARG A 48 7.63 1.07 -2.00
N GLY A 49 6.51 1.31 -2.68
CA GLY A 49 5.19 0.86 -2.26
C GLY A 49 4.67 -0.20 -3.22
N ARG A 50 4.06 -1.26 -2.70
CA ARG A 50 3.46 -2.33 -3.50
C ARG A 50 2.06 -2.67 -3.00
N ILE A 51 1.14 -2.88 -3.93
CA ILE A 51 -0.26 -3.22 -3.69
C ILE A 51 -0.54 -4.55 -4.36
N VAL A 52 -0.90 -5.57 -3.59
CA VAL A 52 -1.15 -6.93 -4.08
C VAL A 52 -2.61 -7.29 -3.82
N VAL A 53 -3.30 -7.70 -4.88
CA VAL A 53 -4.71 -8.13 -4.81
C VAL A 53 -4.74 -9.65 -4.60
N GLY A 54 -5.27 -10.09 -3.47
CA GLY A 54 -5.68 -11.47 -3.25
C GLY A 54 -7.20 -11.62 -3.43
N ASP A 55 -7.73 -12.81 -3.14
CA ASP A 55 -9.17 -13.10 -3.28
C ASP A 55 -10.04 -12.28 -2.31
N ASP A 56 -9.74 -12.30 -1.01
CA ASP A 56 -10.50 -11.59 0.04
C ASP A 56 -9.61 -10.65 0.88
N VAL A 57 -8.46 -10.27 0.32
CA VAL A 57 -7.46 -9.46 1.01
C VAL A 57 -6.76 -8.52 0.04
N LEU A 58 -6.59 -7.28 0.47
CA LEU A 58 -5.69 -6.32 -0.16
C LEU A 58 -4.44 -6.21 0.70
N THR A 59 -3.30 -6.66 0.17
CA THR A 59 -2.02 -6.56 0.87
C THR A 59 -1.26 -5.32 0.40
N LEU A 60 -0.89 -4.48 1.34
CA LEU A 60 -0.02 -3.33 1.13
C LEU A 60 1.38 -3.66 1.65
N ARG A 61 2.41 -3.31 0.91
CA ARG A 61 3.82 -3.44 1.33
C ARG A 61 4.56 -2.13 1.10
N VAL A 62 5.45 -1.79 2.01
CA VAL A 62 6.31 -0.62 1.93
C VAL A 62 7.72 -1.03 2.28
N GLU A 63 8.68 -0.57 1.48
CA GLU A 63 10.11 -0.71 1.70
C GLU A 63 10.70 0.71 1.71
N ALA A 64 11.49 1.05 2.72
CA ALA A 64 12.05 2.40 2.85
C ALA A 64 13.43 2.38 3.54
N PRO A 65 14.31 3.35 3.27
CA PRO A 65 15.63 3.42 3.90
C PRO A 65 15.59 3.93 5.35
N ASP A 66 14.50 4.58 5.76
CA ASP A 66 14.37 5.22 7.07
C ASP A 66 12.90 5.24 7.55
N VAL A 67 12.71 5.46 8.84
CA VAL A 67 11.40 5.41 9.51
C VAL A 67 10.48 6.55 9.06
N GLU A 68 11.03 7.73 8.75
CA GLU A 68 10.23 8.89 8.35
C GLU A 68 9.59 8.66 6.98
N THR A 69 10.38 8.14 6.05
CA THR A 69 9.91 7.75 4.72
C THR A 69 8.92 6.59 4.81
N LEU A 70 9.20 5.58 5.64
CA LEU A 70 8.27 4.46 5.89
C LEU A 70 6.91 4.98 6.38
N ASN A 71 6.91 5.80 7.43
CA ASN A 71 5.70 6.39 8.02
C ASN A 71 4.88 7.18 6.99
N ARG A 72 5.56 7.95 6.12
CA ARG A 72 4.89 8.75 5.10
C ARG A 72 4.12 7.89 4.10
N ILE A 73 4.75 6.83 3.61
CA ILE A 73 4.14 5.95 2.61
C ILE A 73 3.05 5.07 3.26
N GLU A 74 3.29 4.55 4.48
CA GLU A 74 2.26 3.86 5.28
C GLU A 74 1.03 4.74 5.47
N HIS A 75 1.22 5.99 5.87
CA HIS A 75 0.13 6.93 6.09
C HIS A 75 -0.62 7.23 4.80
N ALA A 76 0.10 7.44 3.68
CA ALA A 76 -0.52 7.69 2.39
C ALA A 76 -1.36 6.49 1.92
N LEU A 77 -0.84 5.27 1.96
CA LEU A 77 -1.60 4.09 1.53
C LEU A 77 -2.75 3.76 2.49
N GLY A 78 -2.47 3.78 3.80
CA GLY A 78 -3.43 3.41 4.84
C GLY A 78 -4.62 4.38 4.91
N SER A 79 -4.36 5.68 5.07
CA SER A 79 -5.44 6.67 5.23
C SER A 79 -6.36 6.76 4.02
N HIS A 80 -5.84 6.61 2.79
CA HIS A 80 -6.69 6.63 1.60
C HIS A 80 -7.52 5.36 1.51
N LEU A 81 -6.97 4.20 1.85
CA LEU A 81 -7.72 2.95 1.87
C LEU A 81 -8.86 2.99 2.89
N GLU A 82 -8.59 3.42 4.13
CA GLU A 82 -9.60 3.58 5.17
C GLU A 82 -10.69 4.58 4.75
N ARG A 83 -10.31 5.70 4.12
CA ARG A 83 -11.27 6.68 3.60
C ARG A 83 -12.15 6.13 2.48
N PHE A 84 -11.57 5.39 1.53
CA PHE A 84 -12.34 4.75 0.46
C PHE A 84 -13.26 3.66 1.02
N GLY A 85 -12.79 2.97 2.05
CA GLY A 85 -13.44 1.86 2.70
C GLY A 85 -14.31 2.20 3.90
N ALA A 86 -14.49 3.49 4.21
CA ALA A 86 -15.13 3.93 5.46
C ALA A 86 -16.54 3.35 5.65
N ARG A 87 -17.32 3.24 4.56
CA ARG A 87 -18.66 2.64 4.59
C ARG A 87 -18.66 1.13 4.85
N SER A 88 -17.54 0.47 4.54
CA SER A 88 -17.34 -0.96 4.73
C SER A 88 -16.53 -1.28 6.00
N GLY A 89 -16.21 -0.27 6.82
CA GLY A 89 -15.46 -0.46 8.07
C GLY A 89 -14.01 -0.91 7.90
N LEU A 90 -13.42 -0.66 6.74
CA LEU A 90 -12.02 -1.03 6.46
C LEU A 90 -11.07 -0.29 7.41
N THR A 91 -10.22 -1.07 8.07
CA THR A 91 -9.15 -0.59 8.94
C THR A 91 -7.81 -1.13 8.45
N VAL A 92 -6.76 -0.31 8.51
CA VAL A 92 -5.42 -0.73 8.07
C VAL A 92 -4.53 -0.88 9.29
N THR A 93 -3.99 -2.08 9.49
CA THR A 93 -3.03 -2.36 10.57
C THR A 93 -1.69 -2.76 9.98
N TRP A 94 -0.68 -1.94 10.23
CA TRP A 94 0.68 -2.16 9.75
C TRP A 94 1.47 -3.06 10.70
N ARG A 95 2.24 -3.98 10.11
CA ARG A 95 3.26 -4.78 10.77
C ARG A 95 4.59 -4.38 10.17
N ARG A 96 5.44 -3.79 11.01
CA ARG A 96 6.79 -3.37 10.63
C ARG A 96 7.77 -4.49 10.91
N ASP A 97 8.74 -4.60 10.03
CA ASP A 97 9.85 -5.53 10.09
C ASP A 97 11.14 -4.78 9.73
N HIS A 98 12.26 -5.21 10.30
CA HIS A 98 13.57 -4.67 9.98
C HIS A 98 14.49 -5.85 9.66
N SER A 99 15.12 -5.79 8.48
CA SER A 99 16.13 -6.77 8.04
C SER A 99 17.53 -6.18 8.07
#